data_AF-A0A7D9NM75-F1
#
_entry.id   AF-A0A7D9NM75-F1
#
_cell.length_a   1.000
_cell.length_b   1.000
_cell.length_c   1.000
_cell.angle_alpha   90.00
_cell.angle_beta   90.00
_cell.angle_gamma   90.00
#
_symmetry.space_group_name_H-M   'P 1'
#
loop_
_entity.id
_entity.type
_entity.pdbx_description
1 polymer ?
#
loop_
_entity_poly.entity_id
_entity_poly.type
_entity_poly.pdbx_seq_one_letter_code
_entity_poly.pdbx_strand_id
1 'polypeptide(L)'
;MRTKMRLENTMCLMNKYWENGLRALVFYAKMKPSDPLEKAIDFDNNYMALASQCCMPESLTSECFETWSGVLFAHICSLMENNLQKACCLKNIPERETCLTELAVEESKTLPNVSIDAEQLCRLRQNLQLLRWIVYEYSRRNPQFDVKKNLDSAVRVNGLITYCCATNNPSDCISSISEHFHA
;
A
#
# COMPACT_ATOMS: atom_id res chain seq x y z
N MET A 1 17.02 -16.09 -25.68
CA MET A 1 15.74 -15.36 -25.82
C MET A 1 14.85 -15.45 -24.58
N ARG A 2 14.65 -16.64 -23.98
CA ARG A 2 13.87 -16.83 -22.72
C ARG A 2 14.38 -16.04 -21.50
N THR A 3 15.69 -15.83 -21.38
CA THR A 3 16.30 -15.12 -20.24
C THR A 3 16.12 -13.59 -20.30
N LYS A 4 16.13 -13.02 -21.51
CA LYS A 4 15.97 -11.57 -21.72
C LYS A 4 14.51 -11.11 -21.51
N MET A 5 13.57 -11.95 -21.91
CA MET A 5 12.11 -11.76 -21.71
C MET A 5 11.70 -11.79 -20.22
N ARG A 6 12.57 -12.25 -19.31
CA ARG A 6 12.28 -12.47 -17.88
C ARG A 6 12.73 -11.30 -16.99
N LEU A 7 13.81 -10.60 -17.35
CA LEU A 7 14.24 -9.34 -16.72
C LEU A 7 13.40 -8.13 -17.18
N GLU A 8 12.74 -8.24 -18.33
CA GLU A 8 11.78 -7.25 -18.86
C GLU A 8 10.33 -7.52 -18.39
N ASN A 9 10.10 -8.55 -17.56
CA ASN A 9 8.79 -8.79 -16.95
C ASN A 9 8.46 -7.60 -16.03
N THR A 10 7.32 -6.96 -16.27
CA THR A 10 6.80 -5.84 -15.49
C THR A 10 6.88 -6.08 -13.98
N MET A 11 6.59 -7.29 -13.51
CA MET A 11 6.71 -7.65 -12.09
C MET A 11 8.15 -7.50 -11.57
N CYS A 12 9.15 -7.92 -12.34
CA CYS A 12 10.55 -7.83 -11.94
C CYS A 12 11.08 -6.39 -11.97
N LEU A 13 10.63 -5.59 -12.94
CA LEU A 13 10.93 -4.17 -12.99
C LEU A 13 10.29 -3.42 -11.81
N MET A 14 9.02 -3.68 -11.51
CA MET A 14 8.33 -3.09 -10.36
C MET A 14 8.98 -3.49 -9.05
N ASN A 15 9.45 -4.74 -8.92
CA ASN A 15 10.17 -5.19 -7.74
C ASN A 15 11.52 -4.47 -7.57
N LYS A 16 12.27 -4.30 -8.67
CA LYS A 16 13.56 -3.58 -8.66
C LYS A 16 13.40 -2.13 -8.15
N TYR A 17 12.29 -1.47 -8.45
CA TYR A 17 12.00 -0.10 -8.04
C TYR A 17 11.05 0.01 -6.84
N TRP A 18 10.88 -1.06 -6.05
CA TRP A 18 10.04 -1.11 -4.85
C TRP A 18 8.54 -0.86 -5.06
N GLU A 19 8.10 -0.72 -6.31
CA GLU A 19 6.70 -0.45 -6.64
C GLU A 19 5.79 -1.59 -6.23
N ASN A 20 6.24 -2.85 -6.36
CA ASN A 20 5.49 -4.02 -5.87
C ASN A 20 5.22 -3.94 -4.38
N GLY A 21 6.21 -3.54 -3.59
CA GLY A 21 6.09 -3.34 -2.16
C GLY A 21 5.09 -2.24 -1.86
N LEU A 22 5.26 -1.06 -2.45
CA LEU A 22 4.32 0.04 -2.23
C LEU A 22 2.87 -0.34 -2.60
N ARG A 23 2.65 -1.07 -3.69
CA ARG A 23 1.31 -1.55 -4.07
C ARG A 23 0.75 -2.59 -3.11
N ALA A 24 1.59 -3.49 -2.59
CA ALA A 24 1.19 -4.45 -1.55
C ALA A 24 0.87 -3.75 -0.22
N LEU A 25 1.64 -2.73 0.15
CA LEU A 25 1.39 -1.90 1.32
C LEU A 25 0.06 -1.14 1.20
N VAL A 26 -0.22 -0.54 0.03
CA VAL A 26 -1.52 0.07 -0.27
C VAL A 26 -2.65 -0.94 -0.10
N PHE A 27 -2.49 -2.12 -0.72
CA PHE A 27 -3.50 -3.17 -0.68
C PHE A 27 -3.79 -3.61 0.75
N TYR A 28 -2.76 -3.84 1.56
CA TYR A 28 -2.92 -4.21 2.97
C TYR A 28 -3.66 -3.13 3.76
N ALA A 29 -3.18 -1.89 3.67
CA ALA A 29 -3.73 -0.76 4.40
C ALA A 29 -5.20 -0.48 4.05
N LYS A 30 -5.56 -0.63 2.76
CA LYS A 30 -6.96 -0.57 2.29
C LYS A 30 -7.83 -1.69 2.87
N MET A 31 -7.30 -2.91 2.98
CA MET A 31 -8.11 -4.08 3.38
C MET A 31 -8.20 -4.27 4.89
N LYS A 32 -7.23 -3.77 5.65
CA LYS A 32 -7.21 -3.84 7.12
C LYS A 32 -6.88 -2.47 7.72
N PRO A 33 -7.79 -1.47 7.62
CA PRO A 33 -7.49 -0.10 8.03
C PRO A 33 -7.04 0.07 9.48
N SER A 34 -7.51 -0.74 10.44
CA SER A 34 -7.13 -0.59 11.86
C SER A 34 -5.79 -1.22 12.21
N ASP A 35 -5.25 -2.10 11.37
CA ASP A 35 -3.97 -2.75 11.66
C ASP A 35 -2.83 -1.74 11.68
N PRO A 36 -1.81 -1.93 12.53
CA PRO A 36 -0.68 -1.01 12.65
C PRO A 36 0.25 -1.07 11.43
N LEU A 37 1.04 0.00 11.21
CA LEU A 37 1.93 0.17 10.05
C LEU A 37 2.89 -1.01 9.88
N GLU A 38 3.40 -1.55 10.99
CA GLU A 38 4.38 -2.64 11.00
C GLU A 38 3.86 -3.86 10.25
N LYS A 39 2.58 -4.23 10.44
CA LYS A 39 1.98 -5.35 9.72
C LYS A 39 1.86 -5.09 8.22
N ALA A 40 1.58 -3.85 7.82
CA ALA A 40 1.52 -3.47 6.42
C ALA A 40 2.91 -3.52 5.76
N ILE A 41 3.95 -3.12 6.50
CA ILE A 41 5.36 -3.24 6.06
C ILE A 41 5.77 -4.71 5.98
N ASP A 42 5.41 -5.55 6.95
CA ASP A 42 5.70 -6.99 6.88
C ASP A 42 5.04 -7.63 5.66
N PHE A 43 3.78 -7.27 5.37
CA PHE A 43 3.07 -7.73 4.19
C PHE A 43 3.75 -7.29 2.88
N ASP A 44 4.22 -6.04 2.81
CA ASP A 44 4.92 -5.51 1.63
C ASP A 44 6.26 -6.21 1.38
N ASN A 45 7.03 -6.47 2.44
CA ASN A 45 8.32 -7.12 2.37
C ASN A 45 8.16 -8.59 1.96
N ASN A 46 7.14 -9.26 2.50
CA ASN A 46 6.81 -10.64 2.13
C ASN A 46 6.41 -10.74 0.65
N TYR A 47 5.60 -9.80 0.15
CA TYR A 47 5.25 -9.77 -1.27
C TYR A 47 6.46 -9.49 -2.17
N MET A 48 7.32 -8.55 -1.78
CA MET A 48 8.57 -8.26 -2.49
C MET A 48 9.51 -9.47 -2.52
N ALA A 49 9.62 -10.22 -1.42
CA ALA A 49 10.42 -11.43 -1.36
C ALA A 49 9.90 -12.49 -2.34
N LEU A 50 8.58 -12.72 -2.37
CA LEU A 50 7.94 -13.61 -3.33
C LEU A 50 8.16 -13.16 -4.78
N ALA A 51 7.91 -11.89 -5.08
CA ALA A 51 8.12 -11.34 -6.42
C ALA A 51 9.59 -11.44 -6.86
N SER A 52 10.54 -11.29 -5.93
CA SER A 52 11.97 -11.49 -6.20
C SER A 52 12.30 -12.93 -6.62
N GLN A 53 11.68 -13.93 -5.97
CA GLN A 53 11.87 -15.34 -6.33
C GLN A 53 11.40 -15.63 -7.76
N CYS A 54 10.29 -14.99 -8.18
CA CYS A 54 9.78 -15.11 -9.55
C CYS A 54 10.69 -14.51 -10.63
N CYS A 55 11.66 -13.68 -10.24
CA CYS A 55 12.65 -13.09 -11.14
C CYS A 55 13.92 -13.94 -11.29
N MET A 56 14.06 -14.99 -10.48
CA MET A 56 15.20 -15.91 -10.50
C MET A 56 14.79 -17.24 -11.13
N PRO A 57 15.47 -17.72 -12.19
CA PRO A 57 15.09 -18.95 -12.88
C PRO A 57 15.05 -20.21 -12.01
N GLU A 58 15.89 -20.26 -10.98
CA GLU A 58 16.07 -21.41 -10.09
C GLU A 58 15.08 -21.42 -8.92
N SER A 59 14.28 -20.36 -8.76
CA SER A 59 13.40 -20.15 -7.60
C SER A 59 11.94 -19.94 -7.98
N LEU A 60 11.53 -20.36 -9.18
CA LEU A 60 10.14 -20.24 -9.63
C LEU A 60 9.22 -21.10 -8.77
N THR A 61 8.19 -20.47 -8.21
CA THR A 61 7.11 -21.13 -7.46
C THR A 61 5.81 -21.09 -8.27
N SER A 62 4.77 -21.81 -7.82
CA SER A 62 3.43 -21.77 -8.44
C SER A 62 2.82 -20.37 -8.43
N GLU A 63 3.06 -19.60 -7.38
CA GLU A 63 2.55 -18.23 -7.21
C GLU A 63 3.09 -17.27 -8.27
N CYS A 64 4.21 -17.60 -8.93
CA CYS A 64 4.74 -16.80 -10.04
C CYS A 64 3.85 -16.80 -11.28
N PHE A 65 2.92 -17.75 -11.38
CA PHE A 65 1.94 -17.87 -12.46
C PHE A 65 0.56 -17.34 -12.07
N GLU A 66 0.38 -16.98 -10.80
CA GLU A 66 -0.84 -16.38 -10.29
C GLU A 66 -0.91 -14.89 -10.63
N THR A 67 -2.14 -14.37 -10.70
CA THR A 67 -2.33 -12.93 -10.86
C THR A 67 -1.93 -12.17 -9.57
N TRP A 68 -1.46 -10.94 -9.73
CA TRP A 68 -1.12 -10.05 -8.61
C TRP A 68 -2.26 -9.98 -7.57
N SER A 69 -3.49 -9.81 -8.04
CA SER A 69 -4.67 -9.77 -7.17
C SER A 69 -4.94 -11.12 -6.51
N GLY A 70 -4.80 -12.24 -7.23
CA GLY A 70 -4.96 -13.59 -6.69
C GLY A 70 -4.05 -13.84 -5.50
N VAL A 71 -2.75 -13.56 -5.63
CA VAL A 71 -1.75 -13.72 -4.57
C VAL A 71 -2.09 -12.87 -3.35
N LEU A 72 -2.36 -11.58 -3.55
CA LEU A 72 -2.63 -10.67 -2.44
C LEU A 72 -3.96 -10.96 -1.73
N PHE A 73 -5.02 -11.29 -2.49
CA PHE A 73 -6.29 -11.69 -1.89
C PHE A 73 -6.18 -13.01 -1.13
N ALA A 74 -5.41 -13.99 -1.61
CA ALA A 74 -5.18 -15.22 -0.87
C ALA A 74 -4.50 -14.93 0.48
N HIS A 75 -3.45 -14.12 0.48
CA HIS A 75 -2.70 -13.79 1.68
C HIS A 75 -3.50 -12.92 2.66
N ILE A 76 -4.20 -11.88 2.18
CA ILE A 76 -5.01 -11.05 3.09
C ILE A 76 -6.16 -11.85 3.71
N CYS A 77 -6.75 -12.78 2.95
CA CYS A 77 -7.80 -13.65 3.45
C CYS A 77 -7.33 -14.63 4.53
N SER A 78 -6.07 -15.08 4.48
CA SER A 78 -5.49 -15.88 5.57
C SER A 78 -5.27 -15.08 6.86
N LEU A 79 -5.27 -13.74 6.77
CA LEU A 79 -5.09 -12.83 7.91
C LEU A 79 -6.42 -12.29 8.47
N MET A 80 -7.57 -12.74 7.95
CA MET A 80 -8.89 -12.29 8.43
C MET A 80 -9.30 -13.05 9.69
N GLU A 81 -9.67 -12.31 10.74
CA GLU A 81 -10.03 -12.89 12.03
C GLU A 81 -11.55 -12.90 12.23
N ASN A 82 -12.24 -11.83 11.81
CA ASN A 82 -13.68 -11.69 12.02
C ASN A 82 -14.51 -12.44 10.98
N ASN A 83 -15.73 -12.86 11.37
CA ASN A 83 -16.59 -13.71 10.54
C ASN A 83 -17.09 -13.02 9.26
N LEU A 84 -17.27 -11.69 9.28
CA LEU A 84 -17.74 -10.94 8.11
C LEU A 84 -16.67 -10.89 7.01
N GLN A 85 -15.42 -10.58 7.38
CA GLN A 85 -14.27 -10.61 6.49
C GLN A 85 -14.03 -12.01 5.93
N LYS A 86 -14.09 -13.05 6.78
CA LYS A 86 -14.01 -14.45 6.35
C LYS A 86 -15.10 -14.80 5.34
N ALA A 87 -16.33 -14.35 5.56
CA ALA A 87 -17.42 -14.56 4.60
C ALA A 87 -17.18 -13.83 3.26
N CYS A 88 -16.63 -12.61 3.28
CA CYS A 88 -16.21 -11.93 2.05
C CYS A 88 -15.14 -12.73 1.29
N CYS A 89 -14.18 -13.33 2.00
CA CYS A 89 -13.10 -14.13 1.43
C CYS A 89 -13.56 -15.41 0.70
N LEU A 90 -14.75 -15.92 1.00
CA LEU A 90 -15.36 -17.06 0.29
C LEU A 90 -15.92 -16.66 -1.10
N LYS A 91 -16.07 -15.36 -1.37
CA LYS A 91 -16.54 -14.87 -2.66
C LYS A 91 -15.45 -14.94 -3.73
N ASN A 92 -15.86 -14.89 -4.99
CA ASN A 92 -14.96 -14.74 -6.14
C ASN A 92 -14.62 -13.27 -6.37
N ILE A 93 -13.54 -13.00 -7.12
CA ILE A 93 -13.24 -11.65 -7.60
C ILE A 93 -14.21 -11.35 -8.77
N PRO A 94 -14.89 -10.19 -8.83
CA PRO A 94 -14.64 -8.97 -8.05
C PRO A 94 -15.44 -8.83 -6.75
N GLU A 95 -16.47 -9.66 -6.51
CA GLU A 95 -17.35 -9.54 -5.34
C GLU A 95 -16.61 -9.58 -4.00
N ARG A 96 -15.54 -10.37 -3.91
CA ARG A 96 -14.63 -10.41 -2.75
C ARG A 96 -14.06 -9.03 -2.45
N GLU A 97 -13.57 -8.34 -3.48
CA GLU A 97 -12.97 -7.01 -3.34
C GLU A 97 -14.01 -5.99 -2.89
N THR A 98 -15.18 -5.97 -3.52
CA THR A 98 -16.28 -5.08 -3.14
C THR A 98 -16.68 -5.29 -1.68
N CYS A 99 -16.92 -6.54 -1.28
CA CYS A 99 -17.32 -6.90 0.09
C CYS A 99 -16.28 -6.47 1.14
N LEU A 100 -15.00 -6.76 0.90
CA LEU A 100 -13.92 -6.34 1.81
C LEU A 100 -13.76 -4.81 1.86
N THR A 101 -13.93 -4.13 0.72
CA THR A 101 -13.84 -2.67 0.64
C THR A 101 -14.94 -2.00 1.45
N GLU A 102 -16.18 -2.49 1.40
CA GLU A 102 -17.30 -1.94 2.18
C GLU A 102 -17.04 -2.05 3.69
N LEU A 103 -16.54 -3.20 4.16
CA LEU A 103 -16.15 -3.38 5.56
C LEU A 103 -15.02 -2.43 5.95
N ALA A 104 -14.01 -2.28 5.09
CA ALA A 104 -12.88 -1.40 5.33
C ALA A 104 -13.28 0.09 5.35
N VAL A 105 -14.24 0.52 4.51
CA VAL A 105 -14.78 1.89 4.55
C VAL A 105 -15.38 2.19 5.92
N GLU A 106 -16.22 1.29 6.46
CA GLU A 106 -16.79 1.49 7.80
C GLU A 106 -15.72 1.49 8.90
N GLU A 107 -14.75 0.58 8.81
CA GLU A 107 -13.62 0.51 9.74
C GLU A 107 -12.78 1.80 9.74
N SER A 108 -12.53 2.36 8.55
CA SER A 108 -11.70 3.56 8.37
C SER A 108 -12.27 4.82 9.04
N LYS A 109 -13.59 4.89 9.26
CA LYS A 109 -14.26 6.02 9.92
C LYS A 109 -13.87 6.16 11.40
N THR A 110 -13.33 5.10 11.98
CA THR A 110 -12.90 5.07 13.39
C THR A 110 -11.44 5.45 13.58
N LEU A 111 -10.71 5.71 12.49
CA LEU A 111 -9.29 6.03 12.55
C LEU A 111 -9.04 7.37 13.25
N PRO A 112 -7.99 7.47 14.07
CA PRO A 112 -7.59 8.74 14.64
C PRO A 112 -7.11 9.70 13.56
N ASN A 113 -7.22 10.99 13.83
CA ASN A 113 -6.63 12.03 13.00
C ASN A 113 -5.13 11.80 12.85
N VAL A 114 -4.60 12.06 11.65
CA VAL A 114 -3.16 11.99 11.41
C VAL A 114 -2.50 13.11 12.20
N SER A 115 -1.62 12.75 13.14
CA SER A 115 -0.75 13.73 13.78
C SER A 115 0.42 13.99 12.84
N ILE A 116 0.56 15.24 12.40
CA ILE A 116 1.61 15.66 11.48
C ILE A 116 2.53 16.63 12.20
N ASP A 117 3.74 16.18 12.52
CA ASP A 117 4.82 17.07 12.97
C ASP A 117 5.63 17.54 11.75
N ALA A 118 5.48 18.82 11.43
CA ALA A 118 6.16 19.46 10.31
C ALA A 118 7.69 19.34 10.40
N GLU A 119 8.27 19.45 11.61
CA GLU A 119 9.72 19.34 11.79
C GLU A 119 10.19 17.91 11.48
N GLN A 120 9.51 16.92 12.04
CA GLN A 120 9.80 15.51 11.79
C GLN A 120 9.62 15.15 10.31
N LEU A 121 8.53 15.60 9.68
CA LEU A 121 8.29 15.38 8.26
C LEU A 121 9.42 15.97 7.40
N CYS A 122 9.81 17.22 7.66
CA CYS A 122 10.87 17.86 6.90
C CYS A 122 12.22 17.19 7.12
N ARG A 123 12.52 16.74 8.33
CA ARG A 123 13.74 15.95 8.61
C ARG A 123 13.77 14.64 7.82
N LEU A 124 12.61 14.00 7.64
CA LEU A 124 12.48 12.69 6.99
C LEU A 124 12.06 12.75 5.51
N ARG A 125 11.96 13.93 4.88
CA ARG A 125 11.37 14.14 3.54
C ARG A 125 11.96 13.31 2.37
N GLN A 126 13.14 12.72 2.53
CA GLN A 126 13.77 11.82 1.54
C GLN A 126 13.92 10.38 2.05
N ASN A 127 13.31 10.06 3.19
CA ASN A 127 13.39 8.76 3.83
C ASN A 127 12.29 7.82 3.29
N LEU A 128 12.67 6.61 2.88
CA LEU A 128 11.73 5.60 2.39
C LEU A 128 10.66 5.22 3.43
N GLN A 129 11.00 5.24 4.72
CA GLN A 129 10.05 4.96 5.80
C GLN A 129 8.98 6.04 5.90
N LEU A 130 9.32 7.30 5.60
CA LEU A 130 8.32 8.35 5.51
C LEU A 130 7.36 8.10 4.34
N LEU A 131 7.88 7.71 3.17
CA LEU A 131 7.03 7.36 2.03
C LEU A 131 6.09 6.20 2.37
N ARG A 132 6.58 5.14 3.01
CA ARG A 132 5.76 4.00 3.46
C ARG A 132 4.67 4.44 4.45
N TRP A 133 5.01 5.30 5.41
CA TRP A 133 4.04 5.87 6.35
C TRP A 133 2.97 6.70 5.63
N ILE A 134 3.35 7.58 4.69
CA ILE A 134 2.38 8.36 3.91
C ILE A 134 1.46 7.45 3.10
N VAL A 135 2.01 6.44 2.42
CA VAL A 135 1.22 5.48 1.64
C VAL A 135 0.27 4.69 2.53
N TYR A 136 0.72 4.28 3.72
CA TYR A 136 -0.12 3.60 4.70
C TYR A 136 -1.25 4.50 5.20
N GLU A 137 -0.94 5.70 5.71
CA GLU A 137 -1.94 6.61 6.29
C GLU A 137 -2.96 7.08 5.25
N TYR A 138 -2.52 7.31 4.00
CA TYR A 138 -3.43 7.64 2.90
C TYR A 138 -4.33 6.45 2.56
N SER A 139 -3.76 5.26 2.35
CA SER A 139 -4.52 4.11 1.84
C SER A 139 -5.55 3.59 2.83
N ARG A 140 -5.23 3.56 4.13
CA ARG A 140 -6.17 3.12 5.18
C ARG A 140 -7.36 4.07 5.38
N ARG A 141 -7.23 5.34 4.97
CA ARG A 141 -8.30 6.36 5.00
C ARG A 141 -9.10 6.45 3.71
N ASN A 142 -8.59 5.86 2.63
CA ASN A 142 -9.22 5.90 1.32
C ASN A 142 -9.42 4.49 0.74
N PRO A 143 -10.00 3.54 1.50
CA PRO A 143 -10.15 2.15 1.06
C PRO A 143 -11.05 1.99 -0.17
N GLN A 144 -11.92 2.97 -0.47
CA GLN A 144 -12.77 3.01 -1.66
C GLN A 144 -11.99 3.18 -2.98
N PHE A 145 -10.77 3.72 -2.93
CA PHE A 145 -9.97 3.91 -4.14
C PHE A 145 -9.22 2.63 -4.52
N ASP A 146 -9.01 2.44 -5.82
CA ASP A 146 -8.15 1.36 -6.31
C ASP A 146 -6.68 1.59 -5.89
N VAL A 147 -5.89 0.53 -5.99
CA VAL A 147 -4.49 0.52 -5.54
C VAL A 147 -3.64 1.58 -6.24
N LYS A 148 -3.89 1.82 -7.53
CA LYS A 148 -3.13 2.79 -8.32
C LYS A 148 -3.47 4.21 -7.88
N LYS A 149 -4.76 4.53 -7.75
CA LYS A 149 -5.23 5.85 -7.31
C LYS A 149 -4.73 6.16 -5.90
N ASN A 150 -4.78 5.19 -4.98
CA ASN A 150 -4.22 5.34 -3.64
C ASN A 150 -2.72 5.65 -3.68
N LEU A 151 -1.94 4.86 -4.42
CA LEU A 151 -0.49 5.07 -4.54
C LEU A 151 -0.16 6.42 -5.17
N ASP A 152 -0.80 6.78 -6.28
CA ASP A 152 -0.57 8.05 -6.98
C ASP A 152 -0.88 9.25 -6.08
N SER A 153 -1.95 9.18 -5.30
CA SER A 153 -2.31 10.23 -4.35
C SER A 153 -1.33 10.32 -3.17
N ALA A 154 -0.92 9.19 -2.61
CA ALA A 154 0.09 9.19 -1.55
C ALA A 154 1.43 9.78 -2.03
N VAL A 155 1.85 9.46 -3.26
CA VAL A 155 3.05 10.06 -3.88
C VAL A 155 2.88 11.57 -4.06
N ARG A 156 1.68 12.05 -4.46
CA ARG A 156 1.39 13.49 -4.51
C ARG A 156 1.51 14.15 -3.14
N VAL A 157 0.97 13.54 -2.09
CA VAL A 157 1.10 14.04 -0.69
C VAL A 157 2.57 14.13 -0.28
N ASN A 158 3.38 13.10 -0.58
CA ASN A 158 4.82 13.14 -0.32
C ASN A 158 5.54 14.29 -1.08
N GLY A 159 5.13 14.54 -2.32
CA GLY A 159 5.61 15.68 -3.11
C GLY A 159 5.23 17.04 -2.50
N LEU A 160 3.99 17.18 -2.02
CA LEU A 160 3.52 18.39 -1.32
C LEU A 160 4.29 18.63 -0.01
N ILE A 161 4.55 17.58 0.77
CA ILE A 161 5.39 17.67 1.98
C ILE A 161 6.79 18.16 1.61
N THR A 162 7.39 17.58 0.57
CA THR A 162 8.71 18.00 0.07
C THR A 162 8.73 19.47 -0.34
N TYR A 163 7.67 19.92 -1.04
CA TYR A 163 7.49 21.32 -1.41
C TYR A 163 7.36 22.23 -0.19
N CYS A 164 6.49 21.90 0.77
CA CYS A 164 6.27 22.71 1.97
C CYS A 164 7.54 22.88 2.80
N CYS A 165 8.37 21.85 2.89
CA CYS A 165 9.65 21.90 3.59
C CYS A 165 10.69 22.85 2.97
N ALA A 166 10.48 23.31 1.74
CA ALA A 166 11.32 24.31 1.07
C ALA A 166 10.76 25.76 1.20
N THR A 167 9.59 25.93 1.82
CA THR A 167 8.97 27.26 2.01
C THR A 167 9.49 27.98 3.25
N ASN A 168 9.19 29.27 3.36
CA ASN A 168 9.53 30.08 4.54
C ASN A 168 8.72 29.73 5.79
N ASN A 169 7.60 29.00 5.65
CA ASN A 169 6.76 28.58 6.77
C ASN A 169 6.23 27.14 6.56
N PRO A 170 7.09 26.12 6.78
CA PRO A 170 6.72 24.73 6.54
C PRO A 170 5.53 24.25 7.38
N SER A 171 5.40 24.72 8.62
CA SER A 171 4.34 24.30 9.53
C SER A 171 2.94 24.66 9.03
N ASP A 172 2.75 25.90 8.58
CA ASP A 172 1.46 26.36 8.05
C ASP A 172 1.12 25.64 6.74
N CYS A 173 2.12 25.46 5.87
CA CYS A 173 1.97 24.74 4.60
C CYS A 173 1.64 23.25 4.81
N ILE A 174 2.28 22.57 5.77
CA ILE A 174 2.02 21.16 6.06
C ILE A 174 0.66 20.96 6.72
N SER A 175 0.23 21.89 7.57
CA SER A 175 -1.07 21.81 8.25
C SER A 175 -2.23 21.76 7.25
N SER A 176 -2.12 22.47 6.11
CA SER A 176 -3.13 22.42 5.05
C SER A 176 -3.12 21.10 4.24
N ILE A 177 -2.05 20.30 4.31
CA ILE A 177 -1.98 19.00 3.63
C ILE A 177 -2.85 17.95 4.32
N SER A 178 -3.12 18.10 5.62
CA SER A 178 -3.92 17.14 6.39
C SER A 178 -5.29 16.84 5.75
N GLU A 179 -5.89 17.84 5.10
CA GLU A 179 -7.16 17.72 4.36
C GLU A 179 -7.07 16.76 3.16
N HIS A 180 -5.89 16.60 2.56
CA HIS A 180 -5.69 15.71 1.41
C HIS A 180 -5.75 14.22 1.78
N PHE A 181 -5.68 13.85 3.06
CA PHE A 181 -5.76 12.44 3.49
C PHE A 181 -7.19 11.87 3.47
N HIS A 182 -8.23 12.69 3.31
CA HIS A 182 -9.64 12.28 3.39
C HIS A 182 -10.42 12.53 2.09
N ALA A 183 -9.81 12.19 0.93
CA ALA A 183 -10.28 12.59 -0.40
C ALA A 183 -11.46 11.78 -0.96
#